data_AF-A0A3C1DJH7-F1
#
_entry.id   AF-A0A3C1DJH7-F1
#
_cell.length_a   1.000
_cell.length_b   1.000
_cell.length_c   1.000
_cell.angle_alpha   90.00
_cell.angle_beta   90.00
_cell.angle_gamma   90.00
#
_symmetry.space_group_name_H-M   'P 1'
#
loop_
_entity.id
_entity.type
_entity.pdbx_description
1 polymer ?
#
loop_
_entity_poly.entity_id
_entity_poly.type
_entity_poly.pdbx_seq_one_letter_code
_entity_poly.pdbx_strand_id
1 'polypeptide(L)'
;ASFPDAPEVRTESAYRAWLLRLVGILGDPVRGRRMIDAANAAGVKLQGNGYGYRQAFRNPVSRSDIDLLHAVLRRTWGELPTVADPTAGGGSIPWAASRLGLPVVANDLNGVAASVLKAGVEIPATRGLDLLPDIRKWGDVLVKRVEKRLKEFFPLNEGESVIAYIWANAVPCPRTGRLVPLLTDKWLRKTAGKEAAVQLVTSVDGTELREPRFEVVLGREVDKADAGTGTIARGKAVSPYDNLVIDGDYIKETAQSGGMTQILYAIAIRKPSGERTFRALNERDQEALRAADRNFDEVKDAWFASGVLPTEEFPDGNDLR
;
A
#
# COMPACT_ATOMS: atom_id res chain seq x y z
N ALA A 1 -43.85 23.97 -8.71
CA ALA A 1 -42.56 23.31 -8.40
C ALA A 1 -41.44 24.34 -8.54
N SER A 2 -40.42 24.32 -7.67
CA SER A 2 -39.32 25.29 -7.69
C SER A 2 -38.45 25.23 -8.96
N PHE A 3 -38.49 24.11 -9.69
CA PHE A 3 -37.78 23.90 -10.95
C PHE A 3 -38.72 23.22 -11.96
N PRO A 4 -39.58 23.97 -12.66
CA PRO A 4 -40.59 23.39 -13.56
C PRO A 4 -39.97 22.63 -14.74
N ASP A 5 -38.84 23.14 -15.25
CA ASP A 5 -38.14 22.64 -16.45
C ASP A 5 -37.10 21.55 -16.15
N ALA A 6 -36.90 21.19 -14.88
CA ALA A 6 -35.94 20.16 -14.45
C ALA A 6 -36.69 18.90 -13.97
N PRO A 7 -36.98 17.93 -14.87
CA PRO A 7 -37.67 16.69 -14.48
C PRO A 7 -36.90 15.90 -13.41
N GLU A 8 -35.58 16.03 -13.35
CA GLU A 8 -34.68 15.38 -12.40
C GLU A 8 -35.01 15.70 -10.95
N VAL A 9 -35.56 16.89 -10.65
CA VAL A 9 -35.81 17.34 -9.28
C VAL A 9 -37.31 17.47 -8.97
N ARG A 10 -38.16 16.88 -9.81
CA ARG A 10 -39.63 16.98 -9.72
C ARG A 10 -40.23 16.04 -8.66
N THR A 11 -39.63 14.86 -8.48
CA THR A 11 -40.06 13.84 -7.52
C THR A 11 -38.87 13.31 -6.74
N GLU A 12 -39.11 12.73 -5.57
CA GLU A 12 -38.05 12.11 -4.76
C GLU A 12 -37.29 11.03 -5.55
N SER A 13 -38.01 10.17 -6.26
CA SER A 13 -37.41 9.10 -7.08
C SER A 13 -36.54 9.65 -8.21
N ALA A 14 -36.99 10.71 -8.88
CA ALA A 14 -36.21 11.38 -9.92
C ALA A 14 -34.95 12.03 -9.33
N TYR A 15 -35.10 12.73 -8.18
CA TYR A 15 -34.00 13.40 -7.49
C TYR A 15 -32.94 12.39 -7.06
N ARG A 16 -33.36 11.25 -6.49
CA ARG A 16 -32.46 10.18 -6.09
C ARG A 16 -31.72 9.58 -7.28
N ALA A 17 -32.42 9.29 -8.38
CA ALA A 17 -31.80 8.75 -9.59
C ALA A 17 -30.78 9.72 -10.20
N TRP A 18 -31.12 11.01 -10.25
CA TRP A 18 -30.23 12.06 -10.70
C TRP A 18 -29.01 12.23 -9.78
N LEU A 19 -29.20 12.30 -8.46
CA LEU A 19 -28.13 12.42 -7.48
C LEU A 19 -27.12 11.29 -7.59
N LEU A 20 -27.58 10.04 -7.74
CA LEU A 20 -26.70 8.88 -7.93
C LEU A 20 -25.84 9.04 -9.20
N ARG A 21 -26.47 9.45 -10.32
CA ARG A 21 -25.76 9.74 -11.57
C ARG A 21 -24.76 10.89 -11.43
N LEU A 22 -25.16 11.97 -10.75
CA LEU A 22 -24.33 13.16 -10.46
C LEU A 22 -23.05 12.77 -9.71
N VAL A 23 -23.12 11.87 -8.73
CA VAL A 23 -21.94 11.38 -8.00
C VAL A 23 -21.20 10.23 -8.72
N GLY A 24 -21.60 9.89 -9.94
CA GLY A 24 -20.95 8.91 -10.80
C GLY A 24 -21.39 7.45 -10.60
N ILE A 25 -22.49 7.21 -9.89
CA ILE A 25 -23.10 5.89 -9.73
C ILE A 25 -24.08 5.68 -10.89
N LEU A 26 -23.65 4.93 -11.91
CA LEU A 26 -24.40 4.75 -13.17
C LEU A 26 -25.23 3.46 -13.24
N GLY A 27 -25.32 2.73 -12.14
CA GLY A 27 -26.05 1.47 -12.03
C GLY A 27 -26.33 1.11 -10.58
N ASP A 28 -26.69 -0.14 -10.33
CA ASP A 28 -26.97 -0.64 -8.98
C ASP A 28 -25.70 -1.26 -8.35
N PRO A 29 -25.00 -0.57 -7.44
CA PRO A 29 -23.81 -1.10 -6.80
C PRO A 29 -24.11 -2.31 -5.89
N VAL A 30 -25.31 -2.40 -5.32
CA VAL A 30 -25.71 -3.53 -4.46
C VAL A 30 -25.88 -4.78 -5.31
N ARG A 31 -26.56 -4.66 -6.45
CA ARG A 31 -26.66 -5.75 -7.43
C ARG A 31 -25.28 -6.16 -7.94
N GLY A 32 -24.43 -5.20 -8.31
CA GLY A 32 -23.07 -5.47 -8.77
C GLY A 32 -22.25 -6.25 -7.73
N ARG A 33 -22.36 -5.86 -6.45
CA ARG A 33 -21.68 -6.57 -5.35
C ARG A 33 -22.19 -8.01 -5.19
N ARG A 34 -23.51 -8.22 -5.21
CA ARG A 34 -24.10 -9.56 -5.15
C ARG A 34 -23.63 -10.46 -6.30
N MET A 35 -23.51 -9.92 -7.51
CA MET A 35 -22.99 -10.66 -8.66
C MET A 35 -21.53 -11.08 -8.47
N ILE A 36 -20.68 -10.18 -7.94
CA ILE A 36 -19.28 -10.49 -7.62
C ILE A 36 -19.19 -11.59 -6.57
N ASP A 37 -19.96 -11.48 -5.50
CA ASP A 37 -19.94 -12.46 -4.40
C ASP A 37 -20.43 -13.84 -4.90
N ALA A 38 -21.49 -13.89 -5.73
CA ALA A 38 -21.96 -15.12 -6.35
C ALA A 38 -20.93 -15.75 -7.31
N ALA A 39 -20.25 -14.93 -8.11
CA ALA A 39 -19.22 -15.41 -9.03
C ALA A 39 -18.00 -15.96 -8.27
N ASN A 40 -17.57 -15.28 -7.20
CA ASN A 40 -16.50 -15.76 -6.32
C ASN A 40 -16.87 -17.09 -5.67
N ALA A 41 -18.10 -17.22 -5.15
CA ALA A 41 -18.60 -18.48 -4.57
C ALA A 41 -18.64 -19.62 -5.59
N ALA A 42 -18.96 -19.32 -6.86
CA ALA A 42 -18.97 -20.28 -7.95
C ALA A 42 -17.59 -20.55 -8.58
N GLY A 43 -16.52 -19.88 -8.13
CA GLY A 43 -15.20 -19.96 -8.77
C GLY A 43 -15.15 -19.38 -10.20
N VAL A 44 -16.14 -18.57 -10.57
CA VAL A 44 -16.26 -17.96 -11.90
C VAL A 44 -15.63 -16.59 -11.90
N LYS A 45 -14.74 -16.33 -12.88
CA LYS A 45 -14.18 -14.99 -13.09
C LYS A 45 -15.13 -14.16 -13.94
N LEU A 46 -15.66 -13.07 -13.37
CA LEU A 46 -16.46 -12.11 -14.13
C LEU A 46 -15.61 -11.37 -15.17
N GLN A 47 -16.24 -11.04 -16.29
CA GLN A 47 -15.69 -10.09 -17.25
C GLN A 47 -15.84 -8.67 -16.70
N GLY A 48 -14.75 -7.89 -16.74
CA GLY A 48 -14.73 -6.53 -16.20
C GLY A 48 -14.76 -6.48 -14.66
N ASN A 49 -15.34 -5.41 -14.12
CA ASN A 49 -15.33 -5.13 -12.68
C ASN A 49 -16.59 -5.56 -11.92
N GLY A 50 -17.55 -6.22 -12.58
CA GLY A 50 -18.81 -6.67 -11.97
C GLY A 50 -19.87 -5.57 -11.74
N TYR A 51 -19.53 -4.29 -11.88
CA TYR A 51 -20.46 -3.17 -11.68
C TYR A 51 -21.06 -2.64 -12.99
N GLY A 52 -20.45 -2.92 -14.14
CA GLY A 52 -20.92 -2.47 -15.45
C GLY A 52 -20.56 -1.02 -15.80
N TYR A 53 -19.90 -0.30 -14.89
CA TYR A 53 -19.39 1.06 -15.09
C TYR A 53 -18.09 1.26 -14.29
N ARG A 54 -17.31 2.30 -14.60
CA ARG A 54 -16.05 2.60 -13.88
C ARG A 54 -16.34 3.06 -12.45
N GLN A 55 -15.32 3.07 -11.58
CA GLN A 55 -15.47 3.64 -10.24
C GLN A 55 -16.10 5.03 -10.32
N ALA A 56 -16.99 5.37 -9.38
CA ALA A 56 -17.85 6.55 -9.47
C ALA A 56 -17.07 7.86 -9.73
N PHE A 57 -15.93 8.00 -9.07
CA PHE A 57 -15.02 9.13 -9.20
C PHE A 57 -14.38 9.27 -10.61
N ARG A 58 -14.35 8.20 -11.41
CA ARG A 58 -13.82 8.24 -12.79
C ARG A 58 -14.86 8.61 -13.85
N ASN A 59 -16.12 8.71 -13.48
CA ASN A 59 -17.19 9.05 -14.42
C ASN A 59 -17.28 10.58 -14.56
N PRO A 60 -17.36 11.11 -15.79
CA PRO A 60 -17.52 12.54 -16.01
C PRO A 60 -18.90 13.00 -15.53
N VAL A 61 -18.98 14.20 -14.98
CA VAL A 61 -20.23 14.86 -14.62
C VAL A 61 -20.57 15.84 -15.73
N SER A 62 -21.81 15.80 -16.23
CA SER A 62 -22.21 16.71 -17.31
C SER A 62 -22.33 18.15 -16.79
N ARG A 63 -22.08 19.13 -17.67
CA ARG A 63 -22.21 20.54 -17.28
C ARG A 63 -23.64 20.88 -16.85
N SER A 64 -24.64 20.33 -17.54
CA SER A 64 -26.06 20.51 -17.18
C SER A 64 -26.39 19.96 -15.79
N ASP A 65 -25.80 18.84 -15.37
CA ASP A 65 -26.00 18.29 -14.02
C ASP A 65 -25.37 19.19 -12.96
N ILE A 66 -24.20 19.79 -13.24
CA ILE A 66 -23.54 20.76 -12.36
C ILE A 66 -24.37 22.05 -12.26
N ASP A 67 -24.86 22.58 -13.38
CA ASP A 67 -25.66 23.80 -13.39
C ASP A 67 -26.98 23.60 -12.62
N LEU A 68 -27.63 22.44 -12.78
CA LEU A 68 -28.81 22.06 -12.01
C LEU A 68 -28.50 21.91 -10.52
N LEU A 69 -27.40 21.24 -10.16
CA LEU A 69 -26.93 21.18 -8.77
C LEU A 69 -26.77 22.58 -8.19
N HIS A 70 -26.07 23.47 -8.89
CA HIS A 70 -25.84 24.84 -8.41
C HIS A 70 -27.15 25.62 -8.26
N ALA A 71 -28.13 25.42 -9.14
CA ALA A 71 -29.45 26.04 -9.03
C ALA A 71 -30.22 25.52 -7.80
N VAL A 72 -30.19 24.20 -7.56
CA VAL A 72 -30.77 23.56 -6.35
C VAL A 72 -30.12 24.11 -5.08
N LEU A 73 -28.78 24.17 -5.04
CA LEU A 73 -28.05 24.65 -3.87
C LEU A 73 -28.35 26.14 -3.60
N ARG A 74 -28.28 27.00 -4.62
CA ARG A 74 -28.62 28.44 -4.46
C ARG A 74 -30.05 28.65 -4.03
N ARG A 75 -30.99 27.84 -4.50
CA ARG A 75 -32.39 27.92 -4.06
C ARG A 75 -32.55 27.56 -2.59
N THR A 76 -31.79 26.58 -2.11
CA THR A 76 -31.86 26.08 -0.74
C THR A 76 -31.13 26.99 0.26
N TRP A 77 -29.94 27.48 -0.10
CA TRP A 77 -29.06 28.24 0.80
C TRP A 77 -28.97 29.74 0.48
N GLY A 78 -29.60 30.22 -0.59
CA GLY A 78 -29.49 31.60 -1.08
C GLY A 78 -28.20 31.87 -1.87
N GLU A 79 -27.17 31.05 -1.67
CA GLU A 79 -25.87 31.12 -2.33
C GLU A 79 -25.33 29.72 -2.61
N LEU A 80 -24.16 29.64 -3.27
CA LEU A 80 -23.49 28.36 -3.47
C LEU A 80 -22.68 28.04 -2.20
N PRO A 81 -22.98 26.94 -1.48
CA PRO A 81 -22.34 26.65 -0.20
C PRO A 81 -20.86 26.30 -0.39
N THR A 82 -20.04 26.71 0.58
CA THR A 82 -18.62 26.33 0.65
C THR A 82 -18.44 25.03 1.40
N VAL A 83 -17.66 24.10 0.86
CA VAL A 83 -17.26 22.86 1.52
C VAL A 83 -15.94 23.10 2.27
N ALA A 84 -15.97 22.97 3.59
CA ALA A 84 -14.78 23.06 4.44
C ALA A 84 -14.37 21.66 4.94
N ASP A 85 -13.13 21.26 4.70
CA ASP A 85 -12.56 20.00 5.19
C ASP A 85 -11.21 20.24 5.90
N PRO A 86 -11.22 20.45 7.23
CA PRO A 86 -10.04 20.87 7.99
C PRO A 86 -9.09 19.70 8.37
N THR A 87 -9.38 18.49 7.92
CA THR A 87 -8.56 17.29 8.15
C THR A 87 -8.61 16.41 6.91
N ALA A 88 -8.31 17.02 5.76
CA ALA A 88 -8.66 16.44 4.47
C ALA A 88 -7.78 15.26 4.06
N GLY A 89 -6.64 15.04 4.72
CA GLY A 89 -5.73 13.95 4.45
C GLY A 89 -5.35 13.88 2.98
N GLY A 90 -5.71 12.78 2.32
CA GLY A 90 -5.47 12.58 0.88
C GLY A 90 -6.36 13.38 -0.07
N GLY A 91 -7.34 14.15 0.44
CA GLY A 91 -8.12 15.11 -0.35
C GLY A 91 -9.37 14.58 -1.06
N SER A 92 -9.90 13.43 -0.66
CA SER A 92 -11.06 12.81 -1.34
C SER A 92 -12.31 13.70 -1.34
N ILE A 93 -12.64 14.35 -0.21
CA ILE A 93 -13.78 15.27 -0.08
C ILE A 93 -13.55 16.55 -0.90
N PRO A 94 -12.44 17.30 -0.71
CA PRO A 94 -12.24 18.53 -1.48
C PRO A 94 -12.14 18.27 -2.99
N TRP A 95 -11.57 17.14 -3.41
CA TRP A 95 -11.54 16.73 -4.81
C TRP A 95 -12.95 16.45 -5.37
N ALA A 96 -13.82 15.76 -4.60
CA ALA A 96 -15.19 15.50 -5.03
C ALA A 96 -16.02 16.79 -5.12
N ALA A 97 -15.89 17.69 -4.15
CA ALA A 97 -16.57 18.98 -4.15
C ALA A 97 -16.07 19.88 -5.30
N SER A 98 -14.75 19.91 -5.55
CA SER A 98 -14.15 20.64 -6.67
C SER A 98 -14.68 20.16 -8.03
N ARG A 99 -14.83 18.84 -8.21
CA ARG A 99 -15.45 18.26 -9.43
C ARG A 99 -16.89 18.68 -9.67
N LEU A 100 -17.62 19.01 -8.61
CA LEU A 100 -18.98 19.52 -8.67
C LEU A 100 -19.02 21.05 -8.81
N GLY A 101 -17.86 21.71 -8.96
CA GLY A 101 -17.76 23.15 -9.10
C GLY A 101 -18.15 23.93 -7.84
N LEU A 102 -18.04 23.31 -6.66
CA LEU A 102 -18.31 23.97 -5.39
C LEU A 102 -17.09 24.77 -4.91
N PRO A 103 -17.26 25.87 -4.17
CA PRO A 103 -16.20 26.48 -3.39
C PRO A 103 -15.69 25.49 -2.34
N VAL A 104 -14.37 25.35 -2.23
CA VAL A 104 -13.73 24.38 -1.34
C VAL A 104 -12.63 25.07 -0.55
N VAL A 105 -12.61 24.83 0.76
CA VAL A 105 -11.51 25.15 1.66
C VAL A 105 -11.08 23.85 2.33
N ALA A 106 -9.81 23.47 2.20
CA ALA A 106 -9.29 22.27 2.82
C ALA A 106 -7.90 22.49 3.38
N ASN A 107 -7.60 21.86 4.50
CA ASN A 107 -6.26 21.81 5.06
C ASN A 107 -6.02 20.47 5.77
N ASP A 108 -4.79 20.28 6.22
CA ASP A 108 -4.40 19.20 7.12
C ASP A 108 -3.21 19.69 7.97
N LEU A 109 -3.11 19.22 9.20
CA LEU A 109 -1.96 19.52 10.07
C LEU A 109 -0.70 18.79 9.59
N ASN A 110 -0.86 17.61 8.99
CA ASN A 110 0.25 16.83 8.47
C ASN A 110 0.79 17.46 7.17
N GLY A 111 2.06 17.85 7.17
CA GLY A 111 2.70 18.50 6.01
C GLY A 111 2.72 17.66 4.72
N VAL A 112 2.75 16.32 4.84
CA VAL A 112 2.61 15.41 3.69
C VAL A 112 1.20 15.49 3.13
N ALA A 113 0.18 15.41 3.98
CA ALA A 113 -1.21 15.54 3.56
C ALA A 113 -1.48 16.92 2.92
N ALA A 114 -1.02 18.01 3.55
CA ALA A 114 -1.12 19.36 2.99
C ALA A 114 -0.47 19.46 1.59
N SER A 115 0.69 18.84 1.40
CA SER A 115 1.37 18.77 0.09
C SER A 115 0.56 17.98 -0.94
N VAL A 116 -0.06 16.87 -0.52
CA VAL A 116 -0.96 16.06 -1.38
C VAL A 116 -2.20 16.85 -1.78
N LEU A 117 -2.80 17.63 -0.88
CA LEU A 117 -3.93 18.51 -1.21
C LEU A 117 -3.55 19.55 -2.27
N LYS A 118 -2.40 20.19 -2.09
CA LYS A 118 -1.88 21.18 -3.05
C LYS A 118 -1.64 20.56 -4.42
N ALA A 119 -0.89 19.46 -4.48
CA ALA A 119 -0.47 18.82 -5.72
C ALA A 119 -1.57 18.01 -6.42
N GLY A 120 -2.42 17.34 -5.65
CA GLY A 120 -3.44 16.41 -6.15
C GLY A 120 -4.83 17.03 -6.34
N VAL A 121 -5.14 18.13 -5.67
CA VAL A 121 -6.47 18.77 -5.73
C VAL A 121 -6.37 20.19 -6.29
N GLU A 122 -5.66 21.10 -5.62
CA GLU A 122 -5.66 22.52 -5.98
C GLU A 122 -5.00 22.79 -7.34
N ILE A 123 -3.80 22.26 -7.56
CA ILE A 123 -3.06 22.47 -8.80
C ILE A 123 -3.83 21.91 -10.02
N PRO A 124 -4.33 20.67 -10.01
CA PRO A 124 -5.15 20.16 -11.12
C PRO A 124 -6.44 20.95 -11.35
N ALA A 125 -7.12 21.40 -10.28
CA ALA A 125 -8.34 22.18 -10.39
C ALA A 125 -8.10 23.57 -11.02
N THR A 126 -6.96 24.19 -10.75
CA THR A 126 -6.63 25.56 -11.21
C THR A 126 -5.88 25.59 -12.54
N ARG A 127 -5.07 24.56 -12.85
CA ARG A 127 -4.22 24.48 -14.04
C ARG A 127 -4.74 23.53 -15.11
N GLY A 128 -5.74 22.70 -14.79
CA GLY A 128 -6.27 21.72 -15.73
C GLY A 128 -5.18 20.82 -16.30
N LEU A 129 -5.14 20.71 -17.63
CA LEU A 129 -4.20 19.85 -18.35
C LEU A 129 -2.87 20.54 -18.72
N ASP A 130 -2.71 21.82 -18.40
CA ASP A 130 -1.57 22.63 -18.88
C ASP A 130 -0.23 22.13 -18.33
N LEU A 131 -0.24 21.54 -17.12
CA LEU A 131 0.97 20.97 -16.49
C LEU A 131 1.27 19.54 -16.94
N LEU A 132 0.36 18.88 -17.66
CA LEU A 132 0.53 17.47 -18.01
C LEU A 132 1.80 17.20 -18.83
N PRO A 133 2.20 18.04 -19.82
CA PRO A 133 3.45 17.86 -20.54
C PRO A 133 4.68 17.94 -19.63
N ASP A 134 4.73 18.91 -18.71
CA ASP A 134 5.85 19.10 -17.80
C ASP A 134 5.93 17.98 -16.75
N ILE A 135 4.80 17.56 -16.19
CA ILE A 135 4.74 16.43 -15.24
C ILE A 135 5.27 15.16 -15.90
N ARG A 136 4.87 14.88 -17.16
CA ARG A 136 5.40 13.72 -17.90
C ARG A 136 6.89 13.84 -18.14
N LYS A 137 7.36 14.98 -18.64
CA LYS A 137 8.79 15.21 -18.93
C LYS A 137 9.66 15.05 -17.68
N TRP A 138 9.34 15.76 -16.61
CA TRP A 138 10.15 15.75 -15.39
C TRP A 138 9.98 14.46 -14.60
N GLY A 139 8.79 13.86 -14.62
CA GLY A 139 8.54 12.52 -14.10
C GLY A 139 9.44 11.48 -14.77
N ASP A 140 9.49 11.48 -16.11
CA ASP A 140 10.36 10.55 -16.87
C ASP A 140 11.84 10.78 -16.55
N VAL A 141 12.28 12.03 -16.41
CA VAL A 141 13.67 12.35 -16.02
C VAL A 141 13.98 11.82 -14.62
N LEU A 142 13.08 12.02 -13.66
CA LEU A 142 13.23 11.51 -12.30
C LEU A 142 13.31 9.98 -12.29
N VAL A 143 12.34 9.31 -12.93
CA VAL A 143 12.27 7.84 -13.01
C VAL A 143 13.55 7.28 -13.60
N LYS A 144 14.00 7.78 -14.75
CA LYS A 144 15.25 7.30 -15.40
C LYS A 144 16.48 7.48 -14.52
N ARG A 145 16.56 8.59 -13.77
CA ARG A 145 17.68 8.85 -12.84
C ARG A 145 17.65 7.88 -11.65
N VAL A 146 16.48 7.68 -11.06
CA VAL A 146 16.28 6.76 -9.94
C VAL A 146 16.56 5.34 -10.36
N GLU A 147 15.98 4.87 -11.48
CA GLU A 147 16.23 3.55 -12.04
C GLU A 147 17.73 3.32 -12.28
N LYS A 148 18.43 4.27 -12.92
CA LYS A 148 19.87 4.15 -13.16
C LYS A 148 20.67 4.01 -11.87
N ARG A 149 20.35 4.81 -10.84
CA ARG A 149 21.07 4.82 -9.55
C ARG A 149 20.76 3.60 -8.69
N LEU A 150 19.54 3.09 -8.73
CA LEU A 150 19.10 2.00 -7.86
C LEU A 150 19.27 0.62 -8.49
N LYS A 151 19.52 0.53 -9.80
CA LYS A 151 19.58 -0.75 -10.53
C LYS A 151 20.45 -1.83 -9.88
N GLU A 152 21.59 -1.44 -9.29
CA GLU A 152 22.50 -2.40 -8.65
C GLU A 152 21.93 -3.04 -7.38
N PHE A 153 21.06 -2.34 -6.66
CA PHE A 153 20.44 -2.81 -5.42
C PHE A 153 19.15 -3.63 -5.64
N PHE A 154 18.68 -3.71 -6.90
CA PHE A 154 17.48 -4.45 -7.28
C PHE A 154 17.77 -5.41 -8.45
N PRO A 155 18.60 -6.45 -8.23
CA PRO A 155 18.99 -7.38 -9.27
C PRO A 155 17.77 -8.18 -9.78
N LEU A 156 17.77 -8.46 -11.09
CA LEU A 156 16.76 -9.31 -11.73
C LEU A 156 17.43 -10.57 -12.27
N ASN A 157 16.77 -11.72 -12.10
CA ASN A 157 17.09 -12.93 -12.87
C ASN A 157 16.54 -12.84 -14.30
N GLU A 158 17.00 -13.72 -15.18
CA GLU A 158 16.62 -13.68 -16.60
C GLU A 158 15.09 -13.75 -16.80
N GLY A 159 14.54 -12.67 -17.36
CA GLY A 159 13.13 -12.55 -17.72
C GLY A 159 12.14 -12.50 -16.55
N GLU A 160 12.59 -12.44 -15.30
CA GLU A 160 11.72 -12.18 -14.16
C GLU A 160 11.50 -10.68 -13.95
N SER A 161 10.41 -10.33 -13.27
CA SER A 161 10.25 -9.02 -12.64
C SER A 161 9.91 -9.18 -11.18
N VAL A 162 10.48 -8.35 -10.32
CA VAL A 162 10.18 -8.36 -8.88
C VAL A 162 8.90 -7.58 -8.61
N ILE A 163 8.01 -8.18 -7.83
CA ILE A 163 6.75 -7.58 -7.37
C ILE A 163 6.94 -6.99 -5.98
N ALA A 164 7.57 -7.74 -5.07
CA ALA A 164 7.80 -7.33 -3.69
C ALA A 164 8.95 -8.12 -3.06
N TYR A 165 9.64 -7.47 -2.12
CA TYR A 165 10.58 -8.09 -1.18
C TYR A 165 9.86 -8.28 0.15
N ILE A 166 9.93 -9.49 0.72
CA ILE A 166 9.14 -9.86 1.90
C ILE A 166 10.09 -10.02 3.09
N TRP A 167 9.90 -9.14 4.08
CA TRP A 167 10.79 -8.97 5.22
C TRP A 167 10.08 -9.35 6.52
N ALA A 168 10.87 -9.85 7.48
CA ALA A 168 10.45 -10.03 8.86
C ALA A 168 11.34 -9.18 9.76
N ASN A 169 10.75 -8.53 10.77
CA ASN A 169 11.55 -8.02 11.88
C ASN A 169 12.24 -9.19 12.58
N ALA A 170 13.43 -8.97 13.13
CA ALA A 170 14.20 -10.00 13.80
C ALA A 170 14.89 -9.43 15.04
N VAL A 171 15.04 -10.27 16.06
CA VAL A 171 15.77 -9.94 17.30
C VAL A 171 16.82 -11.01 17.59
N PRO A 172 17.98 -10.67 18.18
CA PRO A 172 18.90 -11.67 18.69
C PRO A 172 18.23 -12.46 19.81
N CYS A 173 18.35 -13.79 19.79
CA CYS A 173 17.96 -14.62 20.91
C CYS A 173 18.82 -14.26 22.13
N PRO A 174 18.22 -13.98 23.32
CA PRO A 174 18.98 -13.54 24.50
C PRO A 174 19.95 -14.61 25.03
N ARG A 175 19.77 -15.87 24.64
CA ARG A 175 20.58 -17.01 25.11
C ARG A 175 21.65 -17.42 24.11
N THR A 176 21.32 -17.40 22.82
CA THR A 176 22.20 -17.91 21.75
C THR A 176 22.85 -16.81 20.92
N GLY A 177 22.36 -15.56 21.00
CA GLY A 177 22.78 -14.42 20.18
C GLY A 177 22.40 -14.53 18.70
N ARG A 178 21.78 -15.63 18.26
CA ARG A 178 21.39 -15.86 16.87
C ARG A 178 20.11 -15.11 16.52
N LEU A 179 19.97 -14.67 15.27
CA LEU A 179 18.83 -13.87 14.84
C LEU A 179 17.55 -14.70 14.73
N VAL A 180 16.52 -14.29 15.46
CA VAL A 180 15.19 -14.90 15.44
C VAL A 180 14.26 -14.01 14.62
N PRO A 181 13.87 -14.40 13.38
CA PRO A 181 12.84 -13.69 12.63
C PRO A 181 11.53 -13.79 13.39
N LEU A 182 10.72 -12.73 13.38
CA LEU A 182 9.42 -12.62 14.06
C LEU A 182 8.30 -12.83 13.04
N LEU A 183 8.06 -14.09 12.69
CA LEU A 183 7.05 -14.53 11.73
C LEU A 183 5.79 -14.95 12.47
N THR A 184 4.62 -14.44 12.07
CA THR A 184 3.34 -14.91 12.63
C THR A 184 2.93 -16.26 12.06
N ASP A 185 3.27 -16.50 10.79
CA ASP A 185 3.22 -17.79 10.11
C ASP A 185 4.27 -17.78 8.98
N LYS A 186 4.50 -18.93 8.33
CA LYS A 186 5.46 -19.04 7.23
C LYS A 186 4.78 -19.06 5.85
N TRP A 187 3.51 -18.67 5.77
CA TRP A 187 2.77 -18.70 4.50
C TRP A 187 3.13 -17.50 3.61
N LEU A 188 3.34 -17.77 2.33
CA LEU A 188 3.42 -16.75 1.28
C LEU A 188 2.12 -16.69 0.47
N ARG A 189 1.45 -17.84 0.27
CA ARG A 189 0.16 -17.95 -0.41
C ARG A 189 -0.59 -19.21 0.03
N LYS A 190 -1.84 -19.04 0.49
CA LYS A 190 -2.71 -20.12 0.98
C LYS A 190 -3.70 -20.66 -0.08
N THR A 191 -3.70 -20.11 -1.30
CA THR A 191 -4.63 -20.53 -2.36
C THR A 191 -4.41 -21.97 -2.77
N ALA A 192 -5.44 -22.81 -2.68
CA ALA A 192 -5.38 -24.23 -3.06
C ALA A 192 -4.92 -24.43 -4.51
N GLY A 193 -4.02 -25.40 -4.72
CA GLY A 193 -3.36 -25.68 -6.01
C GLY A 193 -2.26 -24.68 -6.38
N LYS A 194 -2.03 -23.66 -5.54
CA LYS A 194 -1.01 -22.61 -5.72
C LYS A 194 -0.33 -22.28 -4.41
N GLU A 195 -0.35 -23.18 -3.43
CA GLU A 195 0.27 -22.96 -2.14
C GLU A 195 1.74 -22.50 -2.27
N ALA A 196 2.18 -21.65 -1.37
CA ALA A 196 3.57 -21.25 -1.24
C ALA A 196 3.86 -20.91 0.22
N ALA A 197 4.97 -21.41 0.76
CA ALA A 197 5.43 -21.14 2.12
C ALA A 197 6.95 -21.05 2.14
N VAL A 198 7.49 -20.51 3.24
CA VAL A 198 8.93 -20.57 3.52
C VAL A 198 9.25 -21.66 4.53
N GLN A 199 10.38 -22.32 4.32
CA GLN A 199 11.00 -23.18 5.32
C GLN A 199 12.15 -22.41 5.98
N LEU A 200 12.16 -22.40 7.31
CA LEU A 200 13.22 -21.78 8.10
C LEU A 200 14.35 -22.77 8.31
N VAL A 201 15.54 -22.45 7.80
CA VAL A 201 16.74 -23.28 7.89
C VAL A 201 17.69 -22.65 8.90
N THR A 202 17.88 -23.30 10.05
CA THR A 202 18.75 -22.83 11.13
C THR A 202 20.12 -23.50 11.15
N SER A 203 20.30 -24.61 10.44
CA SER A 203 21.58 -25.32 10.33
C SER A 203 21.77 -25.91 8.92
N VAL A 204 23.03 -26.03 8.49
CA VAL A 204 23.42 -26.65 7.21
C VAL A 204 24.58 -27.60 7.50
N ASP A 205 24.50 -28.84 7.05
CA ASP A 205 25.53 -29.87 7.25
C ASP A 205 25.97 -30.02 8.72
N GLY A 206 25.02 -29.92 9.65
CA GLY A 206 25.26 -29.98 11.10
C GLY A 206 25.87 -28.72 11.72
N THR A 207 26.11 -27.67 10.92
CA THR A 207 26.60 -26.37 11.41
C THR A 207 25.43 -25.41 11.62
N GLU A 208 25.24 -25.00 12.88
CA GLU A 208 24.25 -23.97 13.24
C GLU A 208 24.60 -22.61 12.63
N LEU A 209 23.63 -22.02 11.94
CA LEU A 209 23.77 -20.71 11.31
C LEU A 209 23.57 -19.59 12.33
N ARG A 210 24.36 -18.51 12.18
CA ARG A 210 24.17 -17.29 12.98
C ARG A 210 22.91 -16.53 12.58
N GLU A 211 22.63 -16.52 11.28
CA GLU A 211 21.44 -15.95 10.67
C GLU A 211 20.73 -17.07 9.91
N PRO A 212 19.40 -17.22 10.07
CA PRO A 212 18.71 -18.31 9.43
C PRO A 212 18.60 -18.06 7.93
N ARG A 213 18.54 -19.15 7.16
CA ARG A 213 18.21 -19.13 5.74
C ARG A 213 16.74 -19.46 5.54
N PHE A 214 16.21 -19.05 4.40
CA PHE A 214 14.85 -19.34 4.00
C PHE A 214 14.83 -20.01 2.64
N GLU A 215 14.10 -21.12 2.58
CA GLU A 215 13.78 -21.79 1.33
C GLU A 215 12.31 -21.55 0.98
N VAL A 216 11.99 -21.47 -0.31
CA VAL A 216 10.59 -21.32 -0.75
C VAL A 216 10.10 -22.66 -1.28
N VAL A 217 9.03 -23.17 -0.66
CA VAL A 217 8.37 -24.41 -1.03
C VAL A 217 7.04 -24.09 -1.70
N LEU A 218 6.71 -24.79 -2.79
CA LEU A 218 5.55 -24.50 -3.65
C LEU A 218 4.61 -25.69 -3.78
N GLY A 219 3.32 -25.38 -3.93
CA GLY A 219 2.26 -26.34 -4.25
C GLY A 219 2.13 -27.45 -3.21
N ARG A 220 2.04 -28.69 -3.72
CA ARG A 220 1.79 -29.89 -2.90
C ARG A 220 2.90 -30.23 -1.90
N GLU A 221 4.09 -29.66 -2.07
CA GLU A 221 5.24 -29.92 -1.21
C GLU A 221 5.19 -29.09 0.07
N VAL A 222 4.30 -28.09 0.15
CA VAL A 222 4.13 -27.27 1.34
C VAL A 222 3.58 -28.10 2.50
N ASP A 223 4.37 -28.22 3.57
CA ASP A 223 3.87 -28.68 4.87
C ASP A 223 2.96 -27.60 5.47
N LYS A 224 1.65 -27.88 5.48
CA LYS A 224 0.63 -26.92 5.94
C LYS A 224 0.68 -26.70 7.45
N ALA A 225 1.14 -27.67 8.23
CA ALA A 225 1.25 -27.57 9.67
C ALA A 225 2.44 -26.70 10.05
N ASP A 226 3.61 -26.93 9.43
CA ASP A 226 4.78 -26.09 9.64
C ASP A 226 4.54 -24.66 9.12
N ALA A 227 3.93 -24.53 7.93
CA ALA A 227 3.63 -23.23 7.35
C ALA A 227 2.67 -22.40 8.22
N GLY A 228 1.74 -23.06 8.92
CA GLY A 228 0.83 -22.41 9.88
C GLY A 228 1.48 -21.99 11.19
N THR A 229 2.74 -22.36 11.43
CA THR A 229 3.46 -22.11 12.68
C THR A 229 4.49 -21.01 12.50
N GLY A 230 4.30 -19.89 13.20
CA GLY A 230 5.27 -18.79 13.26
C GLY A 230 6.26 -18.94 14.41
N THR A 231 7.16 -17.96 14.50
CA THR A 231 8.11 -17.77 15.61
C THR A 231 7.64 -16.73 16.60
N ILE A 232 6.58 -15.96 16.32
CA ILE A 232 5.97 -15.01 17.26
C ILE A 232 4.45 -15.16 17.31
N ALA A 233 3.88 -15.12 18.52
CA ALA A 233 2.45 -15.06 18.75
C ALA A 233 2.14 -14.26 20.02
N ARG A 234 1.16 -13.36 19.95
CA ARG A 234 0.70 -12.56 21.11
C ARG A 234 1.85 -11.84 21.84
N GLY A 235 2.79 -11.28 21.08
CA GLY A 235 3.93 -10.52 21.59
C GLY A 235 5.06 -11.34 22.20
N LYS A 236 4.99 -12.68 22.22
CA LYS A 236 6.07 -13.56 22.68
C LYS A 236 6.60 -14.38 21.51
N ALA A 237 7.92 -14.53 21.45
CA ALA A 237 8.56 -15.34 20.41
C ALA A 237 9.06 -16.68 20.96
N VAL A 238 9.30 -17.65 20.07
CA VAL A 238 9.98 -18.91 20.36
C VAL A 238 11.22 -18.94 19.47
N SER A 239 12.39 -19.13 20.08
CA SER A 239 13.64 -19.20 19.33
C SER A 239 13.72 -20.56 18.61
N PRO A 240 13.96 -20.57 17.28
CA PRO A 240 14.06 -21.81 16.51
C PRO A 240 15.36 -22.58 16.79
N TYR A 241 16.29 -22.00 17.56
CA TYR A 241 17.60 -22.58 17.87
C TYR A 241 17.62 -23.40 19.16
N ASP A 242 16.79 -23.03 20.13
CA ASP A 242 16.73 -23.67 21.46
C ASP A 242 15.31 -24.02 21.89
N ASN A 243 14.30 -23.69 21.07
CA ASN A 243 12.87 -23.90 21.31
C ASN A 243 12.35 -23.27 22.62
N LEU A 244 13.05 -22.24 23.13
CA LEU A 244 12.68 -21.53 24.34
C LEU A 244 12.02 -20.19 24.03
N VAL A 245 11.10 -19.79 24.91
CA VAL A 245 10.37 -18.52 24.80
C VAL A 245 11.33 -17.33 24.93
N ILE A 246 11.14 -16.33 24.09
CA ILE A 246 11.69 -14.98 24.22
C ILE A 246 10.54 -14.10 24.68
N ASP A 247 10.72 -13.46 25.84
CA ASP A 247 9.67 -12.66 26.43
C ASP A 247 9.41 -11.38 25.61
N GLY A 248 8.17 -10.91 25.62
CA GLY A 248 7.76 -9.73 24.86
C GLY A 248 8.44 -8.45 25.36
N ASP A 249 8.77 -8.37 26.64
CA ASP A 249 9.44 -7.18 27.18
C ASP A 249 10.89 -7.09 26.67
N TYR A 250 11.59 -8.22 26.53
CA TYR A 250 12.90 -8.25 25.86
C TYR A 250 12.80 -7.84 24.39
N ILE A 251 11.76 -8.27 23.67
CA ILE A 251 11.55 -7.90 22.26
C ILE A 251 11.37 -6.39 22.12
N LYS A 252 10.54 -5.78 22.99
CA LYS A 252 10.32 -4.33 23.03
C LYS A 252 11.59 -3.57 23.40
N GLU A 253 12.28 -3.98 24.46
CA GLU A 253 13.55 -3.35 24.88
C GLU A 253 14.60 -3.41 23.76
N THR A 254 14.69 -4.55 23.07
CA THR A 254 15.56 -4.72 21.90
C THR A 254 15.16 -3.78 20.75
N ALA A 255 13.87 -3.58 20.50
CA ALA A 255 13.40 -2.64 19.49
C ALA A 255 13.73 -1.18 19.86
N GLN A 256 13.42 -0.79 21.10
CA GLN A 256 13.62 0.56 21.64
C GLN A 256 15.10 0.96 21.71
N SER A 257 15.98 0.00 21.98
CA SER A 257 17.43 0.19 21.98
C SER A 257 18.08 0.10 20.59
N GLY A 258 17.29 -0.11 19.52
CA GLY A 258 17.80 -0.21 18.14
C GLY A 258 18.46 -1.54 17.79
N GLY A 259 18.30 -2.58 18.62
CA GLY A 259 18.80 -3.93 18.37
C GLY A 259 17.89 -4.81 17.50
N MET A 260 16.67 -4.35 17.19
CA MET A 260 15.78 -5.03 16.24
C MET A 260 16.23 -4.74 14.81
N THR A 261 16.38 -5.79 14.00
CA THR A 261 16.77 -5.69 12.60
C THR A 261 15.68 -6.28 11.70
N GLN A 262 15.94 -6.37 10.38
CA GLN A 262 15.05 -6.97 9.40
C GLN A 262 15.78 -8.02 8.57
N ILE A 263 15.09 -9.11 8.24
CA ILE A 263 15.61 -10.17 7.38
C ILE A 263 14.68 -10.38 6.19
N LEU A 264 15.26 -10.33 4.98
CA LEU A 264 14.58 -10.64 3.73
C LEU A 264 14.48 -12.16 3.63
N TYR A 265 13.24 -12.67 3.60
CA TYR A 265 13.01 -14.12 3.65
C TYR A 265 12.37 -14.69 2.39
N ALA A 266 11.78 -13.85 1.53
CA ALA A 266 11.27 -14.27 0.23
C ALA A 266 11.15 -13.09 -0.74
N ILE A 267 11.15 -13.40 -2.04
CA ILE A 267 10.91 -12.43 -3.11
C ILE A 267 9.72 -12.89 -3.93
N ALA A 268 8.69 -12.03 -4.00
CA ALA A 268 7.56 -12.23 -4.89
C ALA A 268 7.94 -11.77 -6.30
N ILE A 269 7.82 -12.65 -7.28
CA ILE A 269 8.23 -12.40 -8.66
C ILE A 269 7.10 -12.68 -9.64
N ARG A 270 7.26 -12.14 -10.84
CA ARG A 270 6.54 -12.57 -12.03
C ARG A 270 7.52 -13.20 -13.00
N LYS A 271 7.27 -14.46 -13.36
CA LYS A 271 8.03 -15.22 -14.36
C LYS A 271 7.80 -14.65 -15.77
N PRO A 272 8.66 -15.00 -16.76
CA PRO A 272 8.43 -14.68 -18.17
C PRO A 272 7.06 -15.12 -18.70
N SER A 273 6.53 -16.24 -18.17
CA SER A 273 5.19 -16.76 -18.49
C SER A 273 4.04 -15.85 -18.03
N GLY A 274 4.33 -14.79 -17.26
CA GLY A 274 3.35 -13.93 -16.62
C GLY A 274 2.83 -14.47 -15.28
N GLU A 275 3.21 -15.69 -14.88
CA GLU A 275 2.83 -16.30 -13.61
C GLU A 275 3.44 -15.53 -12.43
N ARG A 276 2.63 -15.24 -11.39
CA ARG A 276 3.10 -14.72 -10.11
C ARG A 276 3.49 -15.87 -9.19
N THR A 277 4.71 -15.86 -8.67
CA THR A 277 5.20 -16.87 -7.73
C THR A 277 6.20 -16.24 -6.75
N PHE A 278 6.88 -17.07 -5.96
CA PHE A 278 7.90 -16.67 -5.00
C PHE A 278 9.18 -17.44 -5.25
N ARG A 279 10.32 -16.87 -4.83
CA ARG A 279 11.61 -17.54 -4.76
C ARG A 279 12.36 -17.14 -3.51
N ALA A 280 13.26 -18.02 -3.07
CA ALA A 280 14.27 -17.67 -2.09
C ALA A 280 15.26 -16.65 -2.68
N LEU A 281 16.04 -16.04 -1.79
CA LEU A 281 17.14 -15.17 -2.17
C LEU A 281 18.25 -16.00 -2.81
N ASN A 282 18.89 -15.44 -3.83
CA ASN A 282 20.13 -15.94 -4.38
C ASN A 282 21.31 -15.04 -3.97
N GLU A 283 22.52 -15.42 -4.39
CA GLU A 283 23.74 -14.66 -4.09
C GLU A 283 23.70 -13.22 -4.60
N ARG A 284 23.02 -12.96 -5.73
CA ARG A 284 22.89 -11.61 -6.28
C ARG A 284 22.01 -10.74 -5.40
N ASP A 285 20.89 -11.28 -4.89
CA ASP A 285 20.05 -10.54 -3.95
C ASP A 285 20.81 -10.23 -2.65
N GLN A 286 21.55 -11.20 -2.12
CA GLN A 286 22.37 -11.00 -0.92
C GLN A 286 23.47 -9.96 -1.14
N GLU A 287 24.15 -9.99 -2.28
CA GLU A 287 25.14 -8.98 -2.60
C GLU A 287 24.52 -7.60 -2.80
N ALA A 288 23.33 -7.51 -3.39
CA ALA A 288 22.60 -6.25 -3.53
C ALA A 288 22.24 -5.63 -2.18
N LEU A 289 21.83 -6.44 -1.19
CA LEU A 289 21.63 -5.96 0.18
C LEU A 289 22.94 -5.43 0.79
N ARG A 290 24.03 -6.21 0.71
CA ARG A 290 25.34 -5.77 1.22
C ARG A 290 25.85 -4.51 0.52
N ALA A 291 25.59 -4.37 -0.77
CA ALA A 291 25.95 -3.18 -1.53
C ALA A 291 25.13 -1.96 -1.07
N ALA A 292 23.83 -2.15 -0.80
CA ALA A 292 22.96 -1.09 -0.30
C ALA A 292 23.42 -0.61 1.08
N ASP A 293 23.77 -1.54 1.99
CA ASP A 293 24.29 -1.21 3.32
C ASP A 293 25.60 -0.43 3.23
N ARG A 294 26.56 -0.89 2.42
CA ARG A 294 27.82 -0.17 2.20
C ARG A 294 27.59 1.24 1.65
N ASN A 295 26.72 1.38 0.65
CA ASN A 295 26.46 2.69 0.06
C ASN A 295 25.73 3.61 1.03
N PHE A 296 24.81 3.09 1.85
CA PHE A 296 24.17 3.86 2.90
C PHE A 296 25.20 4.31 3.94
N ASP A 297 26.10 3.43 4.38
CA ASP A 297 27.17 3.77 5.33
C ASP A 297 28.10 4.86 4.83
N GLU A 298 28.36 4.93 3.53
CA GLU A 298 29.18 5.99 2.91
C GLU A 298 28.50 7.37 2.94
N VAL A 299 27.17 7.43 2.89
CA VAL A 299 26.42 8.69 2.71
C VAL A 299 25.61 9.11 3.93
N LYS A 300 25.36 8.21 4.89
CA LYS A 300 24.43 8.43 6.01
C LYS A 300 24.80 9.66 6.83
N ASP A 301 26.08 9.87 7.15
CA ASP A 301 26.51 10.98 8.00
C ASP A 301 26.28 12.33 7.30
N ALA A 302 26.55 12.39 6.00
CA ALA A 302 26.28 13.57 5.19
C ALA A 302 24.77 13.83 5.05
N TRP A 303 23.96 12.77 4.92
CA TRP A 303 22.50 12.88 4.85
C TRP A 303 21.87 13.30 6.18
N PHE A 304 22.40 12.84 7.30
CA PHE A 304 22.04 13.34 8.62
C PHE A 304 22.41 14.82 8.77
N ALA A 305 23.64 15.21 8.43
CA ALA A 305 24.09 16.59 8.54
C ALA A 305 23.31 17.56 7.62
N SER A 306 22.77 17.07 6.50
CA SER A 306 21.98 17.86 5.56
C SER A 306 20.46 17.78 5.78
N GLY A 307 20.01 17.07 6.82
CA GLY A 307 18.58 16.91 7.13
C GLY A 307 17.79 16.11 6.09
N VAL A 308 18.48 15.29 5.29
CA VAL A 308 17.83 14.36 4.35
C VAL A 308 17.22 13.17 5.10
N LEU A 309 17.92 12.70 6.13
CA LEU A 309 17.40 11.72 7.07
C LEU A 309 16.76 12.45 8.25
N PRO A 310 15.56 12.03 8.71
CA PRO A 310 14.94 12.62 9.87
C PRO A 310 15.80 12.34 11.12
N THR A 311 16.02 13.36 11.92
CA THR A 311 16.80 13.32 13.18
C THR A 311 16.00 13.81 14.37
N GLU A 312 14.75 14.18 14.16
CA GLU A 312 13.87 14.70 15.20
C GLU A 312 13.62 13.63 16.27
N GLU A 313 13.75 14.03 17.53
CA GLU A 313 13.37 13.17 18.65
C GLU A 313 11.86 12.92 18.64
N PHE A 314 11.46 11.70 19.00
CA PHE A 314 10.06 11.41 19.24
C PHE A 314 9.61 12.16 20.50
N PRO A 315 8.47 12.88 20.47
CA PRO A 315 7.94 13.48 21.68
C PRO A 315 7.63 12.41 22.73
N ASP A 316 7.89 12.72 24.00
CA ASP A 316 7.60 11.83 25.13
C ASP A 316 6.18 11.25 25.06
N GLY A 317 6.07 9.93 25.18
CA GLY A 317 4.80 9.20 25.15
C GLY A 317 4.26 8.84 23.75
N ASN A 318 4.93 9.26 22.67
CA ASN A 318 4.55 8.91 21.29
C ASN A 318 5.49 7.90 20.60
N ASP A 319 6.50 7.39 21.30
CA ASP A 319 7.31 6.29 20.78
C ASP A 319 6.57 4.96 20.95
N LEU A 320 6.01 4.46 19.85
CA LEU A 320 5.30 3.18 19.78
C LEU A 320 6.22 1.99 19.42
N ARG A 321 7.54 2.23 19.33
CA ARG A 321 8.54 1.17 19.12
C ARG A 321 8.73 0.30 20.36
#